data_AF-A0A3P6T5L7-F1
#
_entry.id   AF-A0A3P6T5L7-F1
#
_cell.length_a   1.000
_cell.length_b   1.000
_cell.length_c   1.000
_cell.angle_alpha   90.00
_cell.angle_beta   90.00
_cell.angle_gamma   90.00
#
_symmetry.space_group_name_H-M   'P 1'
#
loop_
_entity.id
_entity.type
_entity.pdbx_description
1 polymer ?
#
loop_
_entity_poly.entity_id
_entity_poly.type
_entity_poly.pdbx_seq_one_letter_code
_entity_poly.pdbx_strand_id
1 'polypeptide(L)'
;MEGFPIFISMRIEEHMQHFSSFLLHYPKLALSLLCFGKSCFILNVAFYTVIRNFDETMLVRAQACSAEPIILHAKSDAQQVYFHTTGYEFGRYANNMQCSWVLMGSNSSKRIMLTIHDSHIDDALFSKCDDYCSVHDGDTSKSPEVARWCGDKHPDEITSTADSLFVHFHSDEAFQGRGINMSFIEFDTPGCPPGWTSSSVSHCYVLKRPKHGLTWFEAQKECSLVRSNLLTLASNNEYSFVAASYTKSKILPWTGYIDHSSEGKFIPVDPNSGPWPEDLPKLAQNPPGQQCVYMDWSSRKRNILAVDDCRNRHEYICKRRRGNV
;
A
#
# COMPACT_ATOMS: atom_id res chain seq x y z
N MET A 1 27.70 27.86 1.79
CA MET A 1 27.39 28.99 0.90
C MET A 1 25.92 29.30 1.11
N GLU A 2 25.66 30.14 2.11
CA GLU A 2 24.33 30.65 2.42
C GLU A 2 24.04 31.87 1.55
N GLY A 3 22.78 32.05 1.16
CA GLY A 3 22.31 33.25 0.47
C GLY A 3 20.78 33.26 0.41
N PHE A 4 20.17 34.00 1.34
CA PHE A 4 18.73 34.25 1.44
C PHE A 4 18.14 34.88 0.16
N PRO A 5 16.87 34.62 -0.20
CA PRO A 5 16.17 35.43 -1.19
C PRO A 5 15.76 36.78 -0.57
N ILE A 6 16.17 37.86 -1.24
CA ILE A 6 15.82 39.24 -0.91
C ILE A 6 14.37 39.50 -1.36
N PHE A 7 13.47 39.70 -0.41
CA PHE A 7 12.15 40.25 -0.69
C PHE A 7 12.27 41.76 -0.90
N ILE A 8 12.18 42.22 -2.15
CA ILE A 8 12.05 43.66 -2.43
C ILE A 8 10.56 44.00 -2.37
N SER A 9 10.13 44.54 -1.22
CA SER A 9 8.86 45.24 -1.11
C SER A 9 9.03 46.65 -1.69
N MET A 10 8.60 46.86 -2.92
CA MET A 10 8.55 48.19 -3.53
C MET A 10 7.18 48.81 -3.26
N ARG A 11 7.14 49.84 -2.40
CA ARG A 11 6.00 50.73 -2.27
C ARG A 11 5.98 51.65 -3.50
N ILE A 12 4.97 51.50 -4.35
CA ILE A 12 4.82 52.29 -5.58
C ILE A 12 4.19 53.64 -5.22
N GLU A 13 5.00 54.57 -4.75
CA GLU A 13 4.75 56.00 -4.90
C GLU A 13 6.08 56.62 -5.37
N GLU A 14 6.04 57.25 -6.53
CA GLU A 14 7.15 57.88 -7.26
C GLU A 14 8.08 56.93 -8.05
N HIS A 15 7.90 56.95 -9.38
CA HIS A 15 8.88 56.70 -10.48
C HIS A 15 8.24 55.95 -11.65
N MET A 16 7.28 56.61 -12.30
CA MET A 16 6.64 56.13 -13.53
C MET A 16 7.35 56.62 -14.83
N GLN A 17 8.66 56.89 -14.77
CA GLN A 17 9.43 57.38 -15.94
C GLN A 17 10.54 56.43 -16.44
N HIS A 18 10.83 55.33 -15.74
CA HIS A 18 11.84 54.36 -16.20
C HIS A 18 11.27 53.05 -16.79
N PHE A 19 9.94 52.86 -16.79
CA PHE A 19 9.33 51.61 -17.24
C PHE A 19 9.31 51.43 -18.77
N SER A 20 9.36 52.52 -19.55
CA SER A 20 9.34 52.43 -21.02
C SER A 20 10.67 51.93 -21.62
N SER A 21 11.80 52.13 -20.93
CA SER A 21 13.12 51.68 -21.39
C SER A 21 13.34 50.18 -21.21
N PHE A 22 12.63 49.52 -20.29
CA PHE A 22 12.79 48.09 -20.00
C PHE A 22 12.03 47.21 -21.03
N LEU A 23 10.91 47.71 -21.56
CA LEU A 23 10.08 47.01 -22.54
C LEU A 23 10.71 46.94 -23.95
N LEU A 24 11.73 47.74 -24.24
CA LEU A 24 12.43 47.74 -25.54
C LEU A 24 13.46 46.61 -25.69
N HIS A 25 13.90 45.98 -24.60
CA HIS A 25 14.95 44.94 -24.64
C HIS A 25 14.43 43.48 -24.58
N TYR A 26 13.14 43.26 -24.28
CA TYR A 26 12.58 41.91 -24.12
C TYR A 26 11.13 41.78 -24.66
N PRO A 27 10.93 41.64 -25.98
CA PRO A 27 9.59 41.66 -26.60
C PRO A 27 8.74 40.39 -26.38
N LYS A 28 9.18 39.44 -25.55
CA LYS A 28 8.48 38.14 -25.31
C LYS A 28 7.90 37.96 -23.91
N LEU A 29 7.93 38.97 -23.05
CA LEU A 29 7.31 38.92 -21.72
C LEU A 29 5.94 39.60 -21.75
N ALA A 30 4.89 38.85 -22.04
CA ALA A 30 3.51 39.31 -21.90
C ALA A 30 3.13 39.32 -20.40
N LEU A 31 3.40 40.39 -19.69
CA LEU A 31 3.06 40.52 -18.27
C LEU A 31 1.58 40.86 -18.12
N SER A 32 0.82 40.02 -17.41
CA SER A 32 -0.55 40.32 -16.97
C SER A 32 -0.52 40.81 -15.53
N LEU A 33 -1.13 41.98 -15.29
CA LEU A 33 -1.30 42.58 -13.96
C LEU A 33 -2.54 41.98 -13.29
N LEU A 34 -2.40 41.46 -12.06
CA LEU A 34 -3.51 41.03 -11.22
C LEU A 34 -3.63 41.99 -10.03
N CYS A 35 -4.75 42.72 -9.95
CA CYS A 35 -5.01 43.67 -8.87
C CYS A 35 -6.07 43.14 -7.90
N PHE A 36 -5.79 43.23 -6.60
CA PHE A 36 -6.78 43.07 -5.52
C PHE A 36 -6.85 44.36 -4.72
N GLY A 37 -7.98 45.07 -4.83
CA GLY A 37 -8.13 46.39 -4.22
C GLY A 37 -7.10 47.38 -4.74
N LYS A 38 -6.39 48.08 -3.83
CA LYS A 38 -5.36 49.08 -4.19
C LYS A 38 -3.97 48.48 -4.48
N SER A 39 -3.80 47.16 -4.42
CA SER A 39 -2.51 46.52 -4.64
C SER A 39 -2.52 45.67 -5.91
N CYS A 40 -1.49 45.81 -6.73
CA CYS A 40 -1.38 45.08 -7.99
C CYS A 40 -0.04 44.36 -8.07
N PHE A 41 -0.06 43.09 -8.47
CA PHE A 41 1.11 42.23 -8.55
C PHE A 41 1.40 41.84 -10.00
N ILE A 42 2.70 41.84 -10.34
CA ILE A 42 3.20 41.46 -11.66
C ILE A 42 3.57 39.97 -11.59
N LEU A 43 2.82 39.13 -12.29
CA LEU A 43 3.12 37.69 -12.39
C LEU A 43 3.79 37.39 -13.72
N ASN A 44 4.89 36.65 -13.66
CA ASN A 44 5.62 36.20 -14.84
C ASN A 44 4.86 35.03 -15.50
N VAL A 45 4.78 34.97 -16.83
CA VAL A 45 3.93 34.00 -17.58
C VAL A 45 4.26 32.53 -17.24
N ALA A 46 5.48 32.24 -16.80
CA ALA A 46 5.87 30.91 -16.31
C ALA A 46 5.06 30.45 -15.08
N PHE A 47 4.54 31.37 -14.25
CA PHE A 47 3.65 31.04 -13.14
C PHE A 47 2.22 30.73 -13.58
N TYR A 48 1.76 31.31 -14.69
CA TYR A 48 0.41 31.05 -15.20
C TYR A 48 0.23 29.61 -15.70
N THR A 49 1.30 28.99 -16.20
CA THR A 49 1.30 27.58 -16.61
C THR A 49 1.38 26.62 -15.41
N VAL A 50 1.95 27.05 -14.29
CA VAL A 50 1.98 26.26 -13.05
C VAL A 50 0.62 26.26 -12.34
N ILE A 51 -0.14 27.35 -12.42
CA ILE A 51 -1.47 27.43 -11.78
C ILE A 51 -2.56 26.73 -12.62
N ARG A 52 -2.39 26.58 -13.95
CA ARG A 52 -3.36 25.86 -14.81
C ARG A 52 -3.16 24.34 -14.90
N ASN A 53 -2.10 23.80 -14.29
CA ASN A 53 -1.85 22.36 -14.20
C ASN A 53 -1.89 21.85 -12.74
N PHE A 54 -2.48 22.61 -11.83
CA PHE A 54 -2.95 22.05 -10.57
C PHE A 54 -4.26 21.32 -10.88
N ASP A 55 -4.10 20.06 -11.25
CA ASP A 55 -5.17 19.08 -11.36
C ASP A 55 -6.01 19.12 -10.07
N GLU A 56 -7.33 19.25 -10.19
CA GLU A 56 -8.27 19.23 -9.06
C GLU A 56 -8.33 17.86 -8.35
N THR A 57 -7.42 16.94 -8.68
CA THR A 57 -7.30 15.61 -8.10
C THR A 57 -6.44 15.55 -6.83
N MET A 58 -5.74 16.63 -6.44
CA MET A 58 -4.74 16.57 -5.35
C MET A 58 -5.01 17.42 -4.11
N LEU A 59 -6.19 18.03 -3.98
CA LEU A 59 -6.66 18.64 -2.73
C LEU A 59 -7.76 17.78 -2.12
N VAL A 60 -7.40 16.58 -1.67
CA VAL A 60 -8.20 15.90 -0.65
C VAL A 60 -8.13 16.81 0.58
N ARG A 61 -9.19 17.59 0.84
CA ARG A 61 -9.28 18.34 2.10
C ARG A 61 -9.22 17.31 3.22
N ALA A 62 -8.18 17.37 4.05
CA ALA A 62 -8.16 16.62 5.30
C ALA A 62 -9.41 17.01 6.09
N GLN A 63 -10.41 16.12 6.13
CA GLN A 63 -11.62 16.37 6.88
C GLN A 63 -11.28 16.20 8.36
N ALA A 64 -11.56 17.23 9.15
CA ALA A 64 -11.29 17.21 10.59
C ALA A 64 -11.98 16.00 11.22
N CYS A 65 -11.29 15.34 12.15
CA CYS A 65 -11.84 14.16 12.82
C CYS A 65 -13.11 14.54 13.58
N SER A 66 -14.16 13.76 13.35
CA SER A 66 -15.50 13.99 13.87
C SER A 66 -15.91 12.81 14.75
N ALA A 67 -16.91 13.01 15.61
CA ALA A 67 -17.48 11.91 16.39
C ALA A 67 -18.10 10.81 15.51
N GLU A 68 -18.54 11.18 14.31
CA GLU A 68 -19.05 10.24 13.31
C GLU A 68 -17.96 9.86 12.29
N PRO A 69 -18.00 8.63 11.75
CA PRO A 69 -17.08 8.21 10.71
C PRO A 69 -17.25 8.99 9.41
N ILE A 70 -16.14 9.34 8.77
CA ILE A 70 -16.12 9.94 7.43
C ILE A 70 -16.36 8.83 6.40
N ILE A 71 -17.44 8.93 5.62
CA ILE A 71 -17.75 7.94 4.59
C ILE A 71 -17.03 8.32 3.29
N LEU A 72 -16.20 7.42 2.78
CA LEU A 72 -15.47 7.56 1.53
C LEU A 72 -15.98 6.53 0.52
N HIS A 73 -16.54 6.99 -0.59
CA HIS A 73 -16.99 6.12 -1.66
C HIS A 73 -15.88 5.85 -2.67
N ALA A 74 -15.75 4.59 -3.07
CA ALA A 74 -14.89 4.20 -4.18
C ALA A 74 -15.30 4.92 -5.48
N LYS A 75 -14.32 5.16 -6.33
CA LYS A 75 -14.55 5.74 -7.67
C LYS A 75 -14.60 4.63 -8.72
N SER A 76 -15.29 4.90 -9.84
CA SER A 76 -15.35 3.98 -10.97
C SER A 76 -13.96 3.73 -11.58
N ASP A 77 -13.88 2.70 -12.43
CA ASP A 77 -12.69 2.40 -13.25
C ASP A 77 -11.42 2.13 -12.43
N ALA A 78 -11.58 1.61 -11.21
CA ALA A 78 -10.49 1.32 -10.28
C ALA A 78 -9.59 2.54 -9.97
N GLN A 79 -10.14 3.76 -10.00
CA GLN A 79 -9.41 4.96 -9.62
C GLN A 79 -9.20 5.00 -8.09
N GLN A 80 -7.96 5.29 -7.68
CA GLN A 80 -7.58 5.37 -6.27
C GLN A 80 -8.23 6.56 -5.57
N VAL A 81 -8.73 6.31 -4.36
CA VAL A 81 -9.22 7.32 -3.42
C VAL A 81 -8.22 7.41 -2.28
N TYR A 82 -7.56 8.55 -2.15
CA TYR A 82 -6.55 8.80 -1.13
C TYR A 82 -7.15 9.46 0.11
N PHE A 83 -6.63 9.11 1.27
CA PHE A 83 -6.96 9.74 2.55
C PHE A 83 -5.80 9.56 3.54
N HIS A 84 -5.69 10.46 4.51
CA HIS A 84 -4.63 10.47 5.50
C HIS A 84 -5.15 11.05 6.82
N THR A 85 -4.41 10.85 7.91
CA THR A 85 -4.70 11.50 9.19
C THR A 85 -4.64 13.02 9.02
N THR A 86 -5.50 13.76 9.72
CA THR A 86 -5.35 15.23 9.83
C THR A 86 -3.98 15.57 10.42
N GLY A 87 -3.24 16.49 9.78
CA GLY A 87 -1.90 16.88 10.23
C GLY A 87 -0.76 16.13 9.52
N TYR A 88 -1.05 15.10 8.73
CA TYR A 88 -0.06 14.37 7.95
C TYR A 88 0.70 15.27 6.97
N GLU A 89 0.00 16.18 6.30
CA GLU A 89 0.55 17.18 5.39
C GLU A 89 1.51 18.17 6.07
N PHE A 90 1.40 18.35 7.39
CA PHE A 90 2.28 19.17 8.20
C PHE A 90 3.31 18.35 8.98
N GLY A 91 3.32 17.02 8.77
CA GLY A 91 4.25 16.08 9.39
C GLY A 91 3.96 15.78 10.86
N ARG A 92 2.76 16.09 11.37
CA ARG A 92 2.39 15.85 12.77
C ARG A 92 0.88 15.76 12.97
N TYR A 93 0.38 14.60 13.40
CA TYR A 93 -1.00 14.48 13.88
C TYR A 93 -1.18 15.12 15.27
N ALA A 94 -2.42 15.41 15.66
CA ALA A 94 -2.75 16.00 16.96
C ALA A 94 -2.93 14.93 18.06
N ASN A 95 -2.87 15.36 19.31
CA ASN A 95 -3.24 14.53 20.45
C ASN A 95 -4.73 14.22 20.51
N ASN A 96 -5.07 13.13 21.20
CA ASN A 96 -6.42 12.73 21.56
C ASN A 96 -7.35 12.60 20.35
N MET A 97 -6.80 12.15 19.22
CA MET A 97 -7.55 11.98 17.99
C MET A 97 -8.35 10.68 18.04
N GLN A 98 -9.59 10.77 17.54
CA GLN A 98 -10.47 9.64 17.30
C GLN A 98 -11.04 9.81 15.89
N CYS A 99 -10.30 9.34 14.90
CA CYS A 99 -10.68 9.50 13.50
C CYS A 99 -11.15 8.16 12.97
N SER A 100 -12.31 8.16 12.31
CA SER A 100 -12.86 6.96 11.69
C SER A 100 -13.20 7.24 10.24
N TRP A 101 -12.93 6.28 9.36
CA TRP A 101 -13.35 6.29 7.97
C TRP A 101 -14.08 5.00 7.64
N VAL A 102 -15.18 5.11 6.89
CA VAL A 102 -15.84 3.97 6.26
C VAL A 102 -15.55 4.01 4.78
N LEU A 103 -14.80 3.04 4.29
CA LEU A 103 -14.51 2.88 2.87
C LEU A 103 -15.63 2.04 2.26
N MET A 104 -16.40 2.61 1.33
CA MET A 104 -17.56 1.96 0.74
C MET A 104 -17.35 1.69 -0.75
N GLY A 105 -17.60 0.46 -1.16
CA GLY A 105 -17.69 0.06 -2.57
C GLY A 105 -18.98 0.57 -3.19
N SER A 106 -19.05 0.56 -4.51
CA SER A 106 -20.21 1.04 -5.27
C SER A 106 -21.44 0.15 -5.11
N ASN A 107 -21.25 -1.13 -4.77
CA ASN A 107 -22.31 -2.10 -4.50
C ASN A 107 -21.75 -3.38 -3.86
N SER A 108 -22.64 -4.30 -3.46
CA SER A 108 -22.30 -5.56 -2.76
C SER A 108 -21.47 -6.57 -3.55
N SER A 109 -21.34 -6.41 -4.87
CA SER A 109 -20.44 -7.24 -5.71
C SER A 109 -19.00 -6.72 -5.74
N LYS A 110 -18.74 -5.55 -5.13
CA LYS A 110 -17.41 -4.95 -5.02
C LYS A 110 -16.72 -5.38 -3.74
N ARG A 111 -15.40 -5.37 -3.78
CA ARG A 111 -14.52 -5.49 -2.60
C ARG A 111 -13.54 -4.35 -2.58
N ILE A 112 -13.11 -3.98 -1.38
CA ILE A 112 -12.15 -2.92 -1.13
C ILE A 112 -10.75 -3.53 -1.01
N MET A 113 -9.82 -2.99 -1.77
CA MET A 113 -8.39 -3.18 -1.56
C MET A 113 -7.82 -1.87 -1.01
N LEU A 114 -7.45 -1.87 0.26
CA LEU A 114 -6.80 -0.78 0.96
C LEU A 114 -5.28 -0.95 0.82
N THR A 115 -4.59 0.11 0.45
CA THR A 115 -3.13 0.21 0.36
C THR A 115 -2.63 1.23 1.36
N ILE A 116 -1.62 0.87 2.14
CA ILE A 116 -1.00 1.74 3.13
C ILE A 116 0.34 2.22 2.54
N HIS A 117 0.46 3.53 2.33
CA HIS A 117 1.63 4.14 1.67
C HIS A 117 2.67 4.66 2.65
N ASP A 118 2.23 5.18 3.79
CA ASP A 118 3.08 5.64 4.89
C ASP A 118 2.36 5.41 6.21
N SER A 119 3.13 5.05 7.23
CA SER A 119 2.71 5.04 8.62
C SER A 119 3.90 5.52 9.42
N HIS A 120 3.71 6.57 10.20
CA HIS A 120 4.66 7.04 11.20
C HIS A 120 3.85 7.47 12.41
N ILE A 121 3.42 6.45 13.15
CA ILE A 121 2.66 6.54 14.41
C ILE A 121 3.67 6.37 15.55
N ASP A 122 3.35 6.79 16.78
CA ASP A 122 4.19 6.45 17.92
C ASP A 122 4.47 4.94 17.99
N ASP A 123 5.69 4.57 18.36
CA ASP A 123 6.14 3.18 18.37
C ASP A 123 5.59 2.43 19.60
N ALA A 124 5.46 1.11 19.47
CA ALA A 124 5.03 0.31 20.61
C ALA A 124 6.06 0.33 21.75
N LEU A 125 5.63 0.75 22.94
CA LEU A 125 6.40 0.57 24.18
C LEU A 125 5.92 -0.68 24.91
N PHE A 126 6.86 -1.59 25.20
CA PHE A 126 6.55 -2.88 25.85
C PHE A 126 5.44 -3.69 25.15
N SER A 127 5.43 -3.66 23.80
CA SER A 127 4.43 -4.32 22.95
C SER A 127 3.01 -3.74 23.04
N LYS A 128 2.84 -2.57 23.66
CA LYS A 128 1.59 -1.81 23.66
C LYS A 128 1.73 -0.64 22.70
N CYS A 129 0.76 -0.50 21.81
CA CYS A 129 0.58 0.70 20.99
C CYS A 129 -0.33 1.65 21.76
N ASP A 130 0.18 2.80 22.20
CA ASP A 130 -0.64 3.86 22.80
C ASP A 130 -1.39 4.61 21.70
N ASP A 131 -0.68 5.00 20.64
CA ASP A 131 -1.26 5.43 19.37
C ASP A 131 -1.35 4.25 18.39
N TYR A 132 -2.42 4.16 17.60
CA TYR A 132 -2.55 3.07 16.64
C TYR A 132 -3.51 3.37 15.50
N CYS A 133 -3.34 2.64 14.41
CA CYS A 133 -4.35 2.48 13.37
C CYS A 133 -4.88 1.05 13.39
N SER A 134 -6.21 0.87 13.34
CA SER A 134 -6.87 -0.41 13.18
C SER A 134 -7.78 -0.43 11.96
N VAL A 135 -7.94 -1.61 11.36
CA VAL A 135 -8.82 -1.85 10.22
C VAL A 135 -9.74 -3.01 10.55
N HIS A 136 -11.03 -2.79 10.34
CA HIS A 136 -12.10 -3.75 10.59
C HIS A 136 -12.80 -4.11 9.28
N ASP A 137 -13.15 -5.38 9.14
CA ASP A 137 -13.74 -5.94 7.94
C ASP A 137 -15.26 -5.82 7.94
N GLY A 138 -15.74 -4.65 7.49
CA GLY A 138 -17.13 -4.22 7.46
C GLY A 138 -17.21 -2.70 7.68
N ASP A 139 -18.41 -2.18 7.91
CA ASP A 139 -18.68 -0.74 7.95
C ASP A 139 -18.71 -0.12 9.36
N THR A 140 -18.41 -0.90 10.41
CA THR A 140 -18.44 -0.42 11.80
C THR A 140 -17.24 -0.86 12.62
N SER A 141 -17.00 -0.17 13.74
CA SER A 141 -15.99 -0.55 14.74
C SER A 141 -16.26 -1.89 15.45
N LYS A 142 -17.48 -2.44 15.32
CA LYS A 142 -17.85 -3.76 15.88
C LYS A 142 -17.53 -4.90 14.91
N SER A 143 -17.23 -4.59 13.66
CA SER A 143 -16.82 -5.58 12.67
C SER A 143 -15.46 -6.20 13.07
N PRO A 144 -15.15 -7.42 12.59
CA PRO A 144 -13.90 -8.10 12.96
C PRO A 144 -12.67 -7.25 12.65
N GLU A 145 -11.83 -6.99 13.66
CA GLU A 145 -10.54 -6.34 13.44
C GLU A 145 -9.60 -7.30 12.68
N VAL A 146 -9.09 -6.86 11.54
CA VAL A 146 -8.19 -7.65 10.68
C VAL A 146 -6.75 -7.20 10.77
N ALA A 147 -6.50 -5.95 11.14
CA ALA A 147 -5.17 -5.42 11.36
C ALA A 147 -5.19 -4.32 12.41
N ARG A 148 -4.11 -4.25 13.18
CA ARG A 148 -3.77 -3.14 14.05
C ARG A 148 -2.26 -2.98 14.09
N TRP A 149 -1.79 -1.74 13.98
CA TRP A 149 -0.38 -1.42 14.05
C TRP A 149 -0.14 -0.02 14.62
N CYS A 150 1.11 0.22 14.96
CA CYS A 150 1.70 1.49 15.33
C CYS A 150 3.14 1.54 14.81
N GLY A 151 3.84 2.66 14.96
CA GLY A 151 5.15 2.83 14.34
C GLY A 151 5.13 2.82 12.81
N ASP A 152 6.30 2.49 12.26
CA ASP A 152 6.55 2.38 10.82
C ASP A 152 6.28 0.98 10.24
N LYS A 153 6.12 -0.04 11.09
CA LYS A 153 5.84 -1.42 10.63
C LYS A 153 4.35 -1.63 10.45
N HIS A 154 3.88 -1.52 9.20
CA HIS A 154 2.48 -1.67 8.82
C HIS A 154 2.28 -2.75 7.75
N PRO A 155 1.06 -3.27 7.55
CA PRO A 155 0.71 -4.05 6.36
C PRO A 155 0.85 -3.23 5.09
N ASP A 156 1.23 -3.85 3.98
CA ASP A 156 1.26 -3.14 2.68
C ASP A 156 -0.17 -2.93 2.14
N GLU A 157 -0.99 -3.98 2.24
CA GLU A 157 -2.32 -4.04 1.66
C GLU A 157 -3.28 -4.87 2.53
N ILE A 158 -4.56 -4.49 2.52
CA ILE A 158 -5.64 -5.22 3.18
C ILE A 158 -6.81 -5.36 2.20
N THR A 159 -7.38 -6.57 2.12
CA THR A 159 -8.57 -6.83 1.28
C THR A 159 -9.78 -7.21 2.12
N SER A 160 -10.90 -6.52 1.88
CA SER A 160 -12.17 -6.77 2.55
C SER A 160 -12.84 -8.06 2.12
N THR A 161 -13.72 -8.59 2.97
CA THR A 161 -14.65 -9.68 2.62
C THR A 161 -16.00 -9.18 2.13
N ALA A 162 -16.37 -7.96 2.48
CA ALA A 162 -17.58 -7.29 2.04
C ALA A 162 -17.26 -6.07 1.17
N ASP A 163 -18.27 -5.30 0.83
CA ASP A 163 -18.15 -4.04 0.10
C ASP A 163 -17.67 -2.86 0.97
N SER A 164 -17.19 -3.12 2.19
CA SER A 164 -16.74 -2.06 3.10
C SER A 164 -15.55 -2.44 3.98
N LEU A 165 -14.82 -1.41 4.43
CA LEU A 165 -13.85 -1.46 5.52
C LEU A 165 -14.07 -0.27 6.45
N PHE A 166 -13.80 -0.48 7.74
CA PHE A 166 -13.81 0.57 8.74
C PHE A 166 -12.38 0.76 9.24
N VAL A 167 -11.84 1.97 9.05
CA VAL A 167 -10.48 2.36 9.46
C VAL A 167 -10.59 3.29 10.64
N HIS A 168 -9.82 3.02 11.70
CA HIS A 168 -9.81 3.82 12.91
C HIS A 168 -8.38 4.23 13.27
N PHE A 169 -8.18 5.53 13.48
CA PHE A 169 -6.93 6.10 13.97
C PHE A 169 -7.16 6.70 15.35
N HIS A 170 -6.36 6.25 16.31
CA HIS A 170 -6.37 6.68 17.70
C HIS A 170 -5.03 7.32 18.06
N SER A 171 -5.06 8.46 18.76
CA SER A 171 -3.89 8.98 19.48
C SER A 171 -4.22 9.36 20.92
N ASP A 172 -3.21 9.28 21.78
CA ASP A 172 -3.27 9.67 23.20
C ASP A 172 -2.82 11.14 23.43
N GLU A 173 -2.41 11.47 24.64
CA GLU A 173 -2.02 12.84 25.02
C GLU A 173 -0.55 13.21 24.70
N ALA A 174 0.26 12.29 24.18
CA ALA A 174 1.68 12.49 23.95
C ALA A 174 2.16 11.92 22.59
N PHE A 175 3.47 12.11 22.32
CA PHE A 175 4.24 11.54 21.22
C PHE A 175 3.54 11.39 19.86
N GLN A 176 3.76 12.35 18.96
CA GLN A 176 3.14 12.31 17.63
C GLN A 176 4.18 12.11 16.55
N GLY A 177 3.84 11.25 15.59
CA GLY A 177 4.50 11.14 14.31
C GLY A 177 3.75 11.86 13.19
N ARG A 178 4.08 11.53 11.94
CA ARG A 178 3.38 12.10 10.76
C ARG A 178 1.95 11.58 10.63
N GLY A 179 1.67 10.35 11.06
CA GLY A 179 0.36 9.71 10.94
C GLY A 179 0.34 8.69 9.82
N ILE A 180 -0.83 8.48 9.21
CA ILE A 180 -1.00 7.50 8.12
C ILE A 180 -1.34 8.20 6.80
N ASN A 181 -0.92 7.60 5.69
CA ASN A 181 -1.38 7.92 4.35
C ASN A 181 -1.76 6.63 3.61
N MET A 182 -2.97 6.61 3.08
CA MET A 182 -3.57 5.42 2.49
C MET A 182 -4.32 5.76 1.21
N SER A 183 -4.53 4.74 0.39
CA SER A 183 -5.53 4.81 -0.66
C SER A 183 -6.31 3.51 -0.75
N PHE A 184 -7.48 3.56 -1.36
CA PHE A 184 -8.22 2.35 -1.66
C PHE A 184 -8.82 2.39 -3.06
N ILE A 185 -9.08 1.20 -3.58
CA ILE A 185 -9.84 0.97 -4.81
C ILE A 185 -10.84 -0.13 -4.59
N GLU A 186 -11.91 -0.10 -5.39
CA GLU A 186 -12.81 -1.24 -5.51
C GLU A 186 -12.41 -2.17 -6.65
N PHE A 187 -12.80 -3.44 -6.53
CA PHE A 187 -12.69 -4.41 -7.61
C PHE A 187 -13.86 -5.40 -7.59
N ASP A 188 -14.14 -6.01 -8.74
CA ASP A 188 -15.26 -6.92 -8.91
C ASP A 188 -15.02 -8.29 -8.26
N THR A 189 -16.07 -8.84 -7.66
CA THR A 189 -16.15 -10.26 -7.27
C THR A 189 -17.30 -10.96 -7.99
N PRO A 190 -17.07 -12.12 -8.64
CA PRO A 190 -15.81 -12.89 -8.69
C PRO A 190 -14.76 -12.28 -9.64
N GLY A 191 -13.58 -11.99 -9.10
CA GLY A 191 -12.48 -11.36 -9.82
C GLY A 191 -11.17 -11.49 -9.05
N CYS A 192 -10.09 -11.00 -9.66
CA CYS A 192 -8.80 -10.86 -9.00
C CYS A 192 -8.61 -9.41 -8.57
N PRO A 193 -7.99 -9.15 -7.40
CA PRO A 193 -7.65 -7.79 -7.03
C PRO A 193 -6.71 -7.16 -8.07
N PRO A 194 -6.72 -5.82 -8.22
CA PRO A 194 -5.83 -5.13 -9.16
C PRO A 194 -4.36 -5.43 -8.84
N GLY A 195 -3.54 -5.63 -9.88
CA GLY A 195 -2.14 -6.05 -9.75
C GLY A 195 -1.91 -7.56 -9.62
N TRP A 196 -2.97 -8.37 -9.52
CA TRP A 196 -2.85 -9.83 -9.52
C TRP A 196 -2.94 -10.41 -10.94
N THR A 197 -2.16 -11.45 -11.21
CA THR A 197 -2.19 -12.20 -12.47
C THR A 197 -3.10 -13.44 -12.31
N SER A 198 -3.85 -13.82 -13.35
CA SER A 198 -4.70 -15.02 -13.32
C SER A 198 -4.33 -16.01 -14.43
N SER A 199 -4.35 -17.31 -14.11
CA SER A 199 -3.93 -18.38 -15.02
C SER A 199 -5.04 -19.24 -15.60
N SER A 200 -6.13 -19.40 -14.86
CA SER A 200 -6.98 -20.59 -14.99
C SER A 200 -8.45 -20.31 -14.71
N VAL A 201 -8.87 -19.04 -14.79
CA VAL A 201 -10.21 -18.56 -14.38
C VAL A 201 -10.51 -18.78 -12.89
N SER A 202 -9.80 -19.66 -12.18
CA SER A 202 -10.11 -20.10 -10.82
C SER A 202 -9.20 -19.51 -9.74
N HIS A 203 -8.01 -19.01 -10.09
CA HIS A 203 -7.04 -18.51 -9.12
C HIS A 203 -6.35 -17.23 -9.57
N CYS A 204 -5.90 -16.47 -8.59
CA CYS A 204 -5.15 -15.23 -8.72
C CYS A 204 -3.80 -15.39 -7.99
N TYR A 205 -2.75 -14.83 -8.59
CA TYR A 205 -1.38 -14.86 -8.07
C TYR A 205 -0.80 -13.46 -8.02
N VAL A 206 -0.04 -13.15 -6.98
CA VAL A 206 0.77 -11.93 -6.92
C VAL A 206 2.11 -12.25 -6.32
N LEU A 207 3.16 -11.68 -6.91
CA LEU A 207 4.49 -11.72 -6.37
C LEU A 207 4.74 -10.46 -5.53
N LYS A 208 5.13 -10.63 -4.27
CA LYS A 208 5.47 -9.54 -3.36
C LYS A 208 6.99 -9.47 -3.16
N ARG A 209 7.54 -8.25 -3.19
CA ARG A 209 8.99 -7.96 -3.14
C ARG A 209 9.33 -6.96 -2.03
N PRO A 210 9.18 -7.34 -0.76
CA PRO A 210 9.59 -6.48 0.35
C PRO A 210 11.10 -6.21 0.28
N LYS A 211 11.52 -4.97 0.57
CA LYS A 211 12.92 -4.51 0.45
C LYS A 211 13.95 -5.40 1.16
N HIS A 212 13.55 -5.99 2.29
CA HIS A 212 14.42 -6.82 3.13
C HIS A 212 14.02 -8.29 3.16
N GLY A 213 13.07 -8.73 2.33
CA GLY A 213 12.48 -10.06 2.46
C GLY A 213 11.66 -10.23 3.75
N LEU A 214 10.81 -11.24 3.78
CA LEU A 214 10.08 -11.65 4.98
C LEU A 214 10.42 -13.08 5.34
N THR A 215 10.34 -13.39 6.64
CA THR A 215 10.29 -14.78 7.10
C THR A 215 9.05 -15.47 6.54
N TRP A 216 9.06 -16.80 6.52
CA TRP A 216 7.92 -17.56 5.97
C TRP A 216 6.60 -17.21 6.69
N PHE A 217 6.64 -17.10 8.01
CA PHE A 217 5.46 -16.77 8.83
C PHE A 217 4.98 -15.33 8.61
N GLU A 218 5.90 -14.37 8.50
CA GLU A 218 5.54 -12.99 8.15
C GLU A 218 4.89 -12.94 6.75
N ALA A 219 5.47 -13.63 5.77
CA ALA A 219 4.93 -13.69 4.41
C ALA A 219 3.53 -14.33 4.36
N GLN A 220 3.30 -15.42 5.09
CA GLN A 220 1.97 -16.03 5.20
C GLN A 220 0.95 -15.10 5.86
N LYS A 221 1.37 -14.35 6.89
CA LYS A 221 0.52 -13.34 7.53
C LYS A 221 0.13 -12.23 6.53
N GLU A 222 1.08 -11.72 5.75
CA GLU A 222 0.80 -10.73 4.69
C GLU A 222 -0.14 -11.28 3.62
N CYS A 223 0.05 -12.51 3.14
CA CYS A 223 -0.89 -13.13 2.21
C CYS A 223 -2.31 -13.23 2.82
N SER A 224 -2.41 -13.51 4.12
CA SER A 224 -3.70 -13.64 4.81
C SER A 224 -4.48 -12.31 4.84
N LEU A 225 -3.79 -11.17 5.00
CA LEU A 225 -4.39 -9.83 4.99
C LEU A 225 -5.02 -9.46 3.63
N VAL A 226 -4.51 -10.04 2.54
CA VAL A 226 -5.06 -9.90 1.19
C VAL A 226 -5.95 -11.08 0.76
N ARG A 227 -6.49 -11.83 1.74
CA ARG A 227 -7.40 -12.97 1.58
C ARG A 227 -6.84 -14.06 0.69
N SER A 228 -5.60 -14.43 0.98
CA SER A 228 -4.84 -15.41 0.22
C SER A 228 -3.93 -16.23 1.13
N ASN A 229 -3.26 -17.22 0.56
CA ASN A 229 -2.22 -17.99 1.22
C ASN A 229 -0.93 -17.88 0.43
N LEU A 230 0.20 -18.25 1.03
CA LEU A 230 1.40 -18.55 0.26
C LEU A 230 1.09 -19.63 -0.79
N LEU A 231 1.74 -19.50 -1.94
CA LEU A 231 1.51 -20.34 -3.10
C LEU A 231 1.70 -21.83 -2.78
N THR A 232 0.61 -22.60 -2.87
CA THR A 232 0.64 -24.05 -3.00
C THR A 232 0.27 -24.43 -4.42
N LEU A 233 1.05 -25.32 -5.03
CA LEU A 233 0.86 -25.74 -6.41
C LEU A 233 0.00 -27.01 -6.44
N ALA A 234 -1.01 -27.04 -7.32
CA ALA A 234 -1.97 -28.14 -7.41
C ALA A 234 -1.81 -28.97 -8.69
N SER A 235 -1.04 -28.50 -9.68
CA SER A 235 -0.85 -29.22 -10.95
C SER A 235 0.38 -28.73 -11.72
N ASN A 236 0.83 -29.54 -12.68
CA ASN A 236 1.89 -29.14 -13.61
C ASN A 236 1.50 -27.93 -14.49
N ASN A 237 0.21 -27.77 -14.82
CA ASN A 237 -0.27 -26.63 -15.60
C ASN A 237 -0.17 -25.32 -14.81
N GLU A 238 -0.57 -25.36 -13.54
CA GLU A 238 -0.42 -24.23 -12.62
C GLU A 238 1.05 -23.88 -12.45
N TYR A 239 1.90 -24.89 -12.21
CA TYR A 239 3.34 -24.71 -12.13
C TYR A 239 3.90 -24.04 -13.39
N SER A 240 3.56 -24.55 -14.58
CA SER A 240 4.05 -23.99 -15.85
C SER A 240 3.63 -22.53 -16.03
N PHE A 241 2.42 -22.17 -15.61
CA PHE A 241 1.97 -20.78 -15.62
C PHE A 241 2.76 -19.88 -14.64
N VAL A 242 2.89 -20.32 -13.39
CA VAL A 242 3.61 -19.55 -12.36
C VAL A 242 5.06 -19.37 -12.78
N ALA A 243 5.69 -20.42 -13.30
CA ALA A 243 7.03 -20.37 -13.85
C ALA A 243 7.12 -19.39 -15.04
N ALA A 244 6.21 -19.47 -16.02
CA ALA A 244 6.21 -18.54 -17.14
C ALA A 244 6.03 -17.07 -16.70
N SER A 245 5.26 -16.84 -15.63
CA SER A 245 4.97 -15.50 -15.10
C SER A 245 6.16 -14.91 -14.32
N TYR A 246 6.90 -15.73 -13.57
CA TYR A 246 7.86 -15.23 -12.58
C TYR A 246 9.32 -15.65 -12.78
N THR A 247 9.64 -16.64 -13.62
CA THR A 247 11.03 -17.15 -13.82
C THR A 247 12.05 -16.07 -14.20
N LYS A 248 11.64 -15.05 -14.97
CA LYS A 248 12.54 -13.96 -15.42
C LYS A 248 13.01 -13.05 -14.28
N SER A 249 12.39 -13.13 -13.11
CA SER A 249 12.64 -12.22 -11.99
C SER A 249 13.93 -12.52 -11.22
N LYS A 250 14.53 -13.70 -11.37
CA LYS A 250 15.71 -14.18 -10.60
C LYS A 250 15.54 -14.18 -9.06
N ILE A 251 14.31 -14.03 -8.57
CA ILE A 251 14.00 -14.06 -7.13
C ILE A 251 13.86 -15.50 -6.64
N LEU A 252 13.87 -15.70 -5.32
CA LEU A 252 13.75 -17.02 -4.71
C LEU A 252 12.54 -17.04 -3.76
N PRO A 253 11.30 -17.03 -4.28
CA PRO A 253 10.16 -16.67 -3.47
C PRO A 253 9.71 -17.85 -2.60
N TRP A 254 9.28 -17.55 -1.37
CA TRP A 254 8.60 -18.50 -0.51
C TRP A 254 7.36 -19.08 -1.18
N THR A 255 7.14 -20.36 -0.90
CA THR A 255 5.92 -21.12 -1.23
C THR A 255 5.24 -21.59 0.05
N GLY A 256 4.00 -22.01 -0.05
CA GLY A 256 3.15 -22.37 1.07
C GLY A 256 3.39 -23.78 1.61
N TYR A 257 4.63 -24.29 1.64
CA TYR A 257 4.95 -25.59 2.23
C TYR A 257 5.95 -25.47 3.38
N ILE A 258 5.67 -26.15 4.49
CA ILE A 258 6.44 -26.09 5.74
C ILE A 258 6.55 -27.48 6.38
N ASP A 259 7.69 -27.79 7.00
CA ASP A 259 7.86 -28.95 7.87
C ASP A 259 7.60 -28.53 9.32
N HIS A 260 6.56 -29.09 9.95
CA HIS A 260 6.17 -28.71 11.31
C HIS A 260 6.85 -29.55 12.41
N SER A 261 7.47 -30.69 12.08
CA SER A 261 7.80 -31.72 13.09
C SER A 261 9.21 -32.31 12.99
N SER A 262 10.07 -31.81 12.10
CA SER A 262 11.40 -32.42 11.86
C SER A 262 11.31 -33.90 11.42
N GLU A 263 10.15 -34.31 10.90
CA GLU A 263 9.91 -35.63 10.31
C GLU A 263 10.25 -35.64 8.81
N GLY A 264 10.68 -34.50 8.25
CA GLY A 264 10.92 -34.33 6.82
C GLY A 264 9.63 -34.31 6.01
N LYS A 265 8.47 -34.14 6.64
CA LYS A 265 7.17 -34.15 5.98
C LYS A 265 6.65 -32.73 5.81
N PHE A 266 6.76 -32.21 4.59
CA PHE A 266 6.20 -30.92 4.23
C PHE A 266 4.68 -30.99 4.13
N ILE A 267 4.01 -30.03 4.78
CA ILE A 267 2.57 -29.83 4.69
C ILE A 267 2.26 -28.51 3.98
N PRO A 268 1.22 -28.47 3.14
CA PRO A 268 0.79 -27.23 2.52
C PRO A 268 0.02 -26.36 3.54
N VAL A 269 0.14 -25.05 3.38
CA VAL A 269 -0.61 -24.05 4.17
C VAL A 269 -2.09 -24.01 3.81
N ASP A 270 -2.44 -24.34 2.55
CA ASP A 270 -3.82 -24.59 2.14
C ASP A 270 -4.11 -26.10 2.27
N PRO A 271 -4.90 -26.53 3.25
CA PRO A 271 -5.22 -27.94 3.44
C PRO A 271 -6.03 -28.53 2.28
N ASN A 272 -6.66 -27.68 1.45
CA ASN A 272 -7.39 -28.12 0.26
C ASN A 272 -6.49 -28.27 -0.97
N SER A 273 -5.19 -27.95 -0.85
CA SER A 273 -4.27 -28.20 -1.94
C SER A 273 -4.05 -29.69 -2.12
N GLY A 274 -3.96 -30.14 -3.38
CA GLY A 274 -3.71 -31.54 -3.70
C GLY A 274 -2.32 -31.99 -3.24
N PRO A 275 -2.01 -33.30 -3.33
CA PRO A 275 -0.72 -33.87 -2.91
C PRO A 275 0.45 -33.49 -3.83
N TRP A 276 0.29 -32.47 -4.69
CA TRP A 276 1.29 -32.02 -5.65
C TRP A 276 2.19 -30.95 -5.00
N PRO A 277 3.49 -30.90 -5.34
CA PRO A 277 4.22 -31.80 -6.24
C PRO A 277 4.62 -33.14 -5.61
N GLU A 278 4.67 -34.19 -6.45
CA GLU A 278 5.14 -35.53 -6.07
C GLU A 278 6.60 -35.56 -5.61
N ASP A 279 7.38 -34.54 -5.94
CA ASP A 279 8.78 -34.39 -5.54
C ASP A 279 8.96 -33.75 -4.15
N LEU A 280 7.88 -33.26 -3.53
CA LEU A 280 7.94 -32.62 -2.19
C LEU A 280 8.54 -33.55 -1.12
N PRO A 281 8.21 -34.86 -1.05
CA PRO A 281 8.86 -35.79 -0.13
C PRO A 281 10.35 -35.99 -0.39
N LYS A 282 10.85 -35.73 -1.61
CA LYS A 282 12.28 -35.86 -1.95
C LYS A 282 13.12 -34.69 -1.41
N LEU A 283 12.46 -33.60 -0.99
CA LEU A 283 13.09 -32.46 -0.33
C LEU A 283 13.34 -32.72 1.16
N ALA A 284 12.73 -33.75 1.72
CA ALA A 284 12.90 -34.18 3.09
C ALA A 284 14.38 -34.45 3.39
N GLN A 285 14.99 -33.53 4.11
CA GLN A 285 16.28 -33.73 4.76
C GLN A 285 16.02 -33.63 6.27
N ASN A 286 16.92 -34.16 7.11
CA ASN A 286 16.89 -33.98 8.56
C ASN A 286 17.89 -32.90 9.04
N PRO A 287 17.91 -31.67 8.49
CA PRO A 287 18.67 -30.60 9.10
C PRO A 287 17.96 -30.15 10.39
N PRO A 288 18.71 -29.65 11.39
CA PRO A 288 18.11 -29.12 12.61
C PRO A 288 17.29 -27.85 12.30
N GLY A 289 16.09 -27.75 12.88
CA GLY A 289 15.23 -26.56 12.77
C GLY A 289 14.05 -26.72 11.80
N GLN A 290 13.20 -25.70 11.76
CA GLN A 290 12.00 -25.69 10.92
C GLN A 290 12.35 -25.33 9.48
N GLN A 291 11.92 -26.15 8.52
CA GLN A 291 12.23 -25.99 7.10
C GLN A 291 11.02 -25.51 6.32
N CYS A 292 11.26 -24.56 5.43
CA CYS A 292 10.24 -23.95 4.58
C CYS A 292 10.67 -24.05 3.11
N VAL A 293 9.71 -24.15 2.20
CA VAL A 293 9.98 -24.36 0.77
C VAL A 293 9.95 -23.04 0.01
N TYR A 294 10.95 -22.81 -0.83
CA TYR A 294 10.99 -21.71 -1.79
C TYR A 294 11.20 -22.23 -3.22
N MET A 295 10.95 -21.38 -4.22
CA MET A 295 11.22 -21.68 -5.62
C MET A 295 12.59 -21.16 -6.06
N ASP A 296 13.45 -22.06 -6.55
CA ASP A 296 14.71 -21.74 -7.21
C ASP A 296 14.59 -21.93 -8.73
N TRP A 297 14.40 -20.81 -9.44
CA TRP A 297 14.29 -20.80 -10.90
C TRP A 297 15.60 -21.12 -11.62
N SER A 298 16.74 -21.05 -10.93
CA SER A 298 18.08 -21.26 -11.51
C SER A 298 18.47 -22.74 -11.55
N SER A 299 17.74 -23.59 -10.84
CA SER A 299 17.97 -25.03 -10.81
C SER A 299 17.81 -25.64 -12.20
N ARG A 300 18.94 -26.04 -12.81
CA ARG A 300 18.97 -26.84 -14.07
C ARG A 300 18.53 -28.29 -13.86
N LYS A 301 18.43 -28.72 -12.61
CA LYS A 301 17.89 -30.05 -12.25
C LYS A 301 16.37 -29.93 -12.25
N ARG A 302 15.67 -31.00 -12.62
CA ARG A 302 14.19 -31.04 -12.73
C ARG A 302 13.42 -30.66 -11.44
N ASN A 303 14.10 -30.33 -10.35
CA ASN A 303 13.51 -29.91 -9.09
C ASN A 303 13.84 -28.43 -8.83
N ILE A 304 12.84 -27.57 -9.06
CA ILE A 304 12.89 -26.12 -8.85
C ILE A 304 12.45 -25.71 -7.45
N LEU A 305 12.01 -26.68 -6.63
CA LEU A 305 11.73 -26.46 -5.23
C LEU A 305 12.98 -26.75 -4.42
N ALA A 306 13.23 -25.89 -3.44
CA ALA A 306 14.33 -26.01 -2.50
C ALA A 306 13.84 -25.66 -1.09
N VAL A 307 14.64 -26.02 -0.10
CA VAL A 307 14.32 -25.85 1.32
C VAL A 307 15.30 -24.86 1.94
N ASP A 308 14.80 -24.02 2.82
CA ASP A 308 15.61 -23.13 3.63
C ASP A 308 15.01 -22.97 5.03
N ASP A 309 15.78 -22.43 5.98
CA ASP A 309 15.33 -22.11 7.32
C ASP A 309 14.19 -21.08 7.26
N CYS A 310 13.05 -21.38 7.90
CA CYS A 310 11.88 -20.51 7.88
C CYS A 310 12.14 -19.09 8.43
N ARG A 311 13.23 -18.88 9.17
CA ARG A 311 13.70 -17.59 9.70
C ARG A 311 14.47 -16.76 8.68
N ASN A 312 14.91 -17.36 7.57
CA ASN A 312 15.51 -16.62 6.47
C ASN A 312 14.47 -15.76 5.76
N ARG A 313 14.94 -14.76 5.02
CA ARG A 313 14.09 -13.70 4.46
C ARG A 313 14.09 -13.78 2.94
N HIS A 314 12.91 -13.96 2.37
CA HIS A 314 12.71 -14.06 0.93
C HIS A 314 11.56 -13.16 0.47
N GLU A 315 11.52 -12.89 -0.84
CA GLU A 315 10.27 -12.55 -1.52
C GLU A 315 9.26 -13.71 -1.42
N TYR A 316 8.02 -13.50 -1.84
CA TYR A 316 6.99 -14.53 -1.72
C TYR A 316 5.88 -14.36 -2.74
N ILE A 317 5.20 -15.46 -3.06
CA ILE A 317 4.04 -15.45 -3.95
C ILE A 317 2.80 -15.82 -3.15
N CYS A 318 1.78 -14.98 -3.24
CA CYS A 318 0.46 -15.28 -2.70
C CYS A 318 -0.45 -15.87 -3.78
N LYS A 319 -1.32 -16.80 -3.39
CA LYS A 319 -2.35 -17.46 -4.19
C LYS A 319 -3.70 -17.37 -3.49
N ARG A 320 -4.75 -17.02 -4.24
CA ARG A 320 -6.14 -17.11 -3.79
C ARG A 320 -7.05 -17.64 -4.90
N ARG A 321 -8.20 -18.19 -4.52
CA ARG A 321 -9.26 -18.51 -5.47
C ARG A 321 -9.93 -17.22 -5.97
N ARG A 322 -10.27 -17.19 -7.25
CA ARG A 322 -11.04 -16.11 -7.88
C ARG A 322 -12.46 -16.16 -7.31
N GLY A 323 -12.85 -15.13 -6.58
CA GLY A 323 -14.17 -15.04 -5.94
C GLY A 323 -14.27 -15.64 -4.54
N ASN A 324 -13.20 -16.25 -3.98
CA ASN A 324 -13.20 -16.49 -2.54
C ASN A 324 -13.06 -15.15 -1.82
N VAL A 325 -14.02 -14.96 -0.93
CA VAL A 325 -14.16 -13.92 0.07
C VAL A 325 -13.66 -14.53 1.38
#